data_AF-A0A915BCA7-F1
#
_entry.id   AF-A0A915BCA7-F1
#
_cell.length_a   1.000
_cell.length_b   1.000
_cell.length_c   1.000
_cell.angle_alpha   90.00
_cell.angle_beta   90.00
_cell.angle_gamma   90.00
#
_symmetry.space_group_name_H-M   'P 1'
#
loop_
_entity.id
_entity.type
_entity.pdbx_description
1 polymer ?
#
loop_
_entity_poly.entity_id
_entity_poly.type
_entity_poly.pdbx_seq_one_letter_code
_entity_poly.pdbx_strand_id
1 'polypeptide(L)'
;MPTIGIRKAIIDKHFGKIYSEEEFAELCFDYGLELDEVTSERIAVEKERGEKAAEDLCDEEVYKIELPANRYDLLAIEGLSRAMRIFLNEIPQPKYEIASVSKKERLIVLPETE
;
A
#
# COMPACT_ATOMS: atom_id res chain seq x y z
N MET A 1 -6.99 -12.53 4.30
CA MET A 1 -6.59 -12.26 2.90
C MET A 1 -5.28 -11.46 2.98
N PRO A 2 -4.52 -11.13 1.91
CA PRO A 2 -3.30 -10.35 2.10
C PRO A 2 -3.62 -8.97 2.68
N THR A 3 -2.93 -8.60 3.76
CA THR A 3 -3.09 -7.29 4.42
C THR A 3 -1.83 -6.48 4.23
N ILE A 4 -1.98 -5.19 3.88
CA ILE A 4 -0.86 -4.25 3.81
C ILE A 4 -1.04 -3.15 4.85
N GLY A 5 0.04 -2.79 5.55
CA GLY A 5 0.08 -1.68 6.47
C GLY A 5 0.77 -0.48 5.83
N ILE A 6 0.07 0.64 5.66
CA ILE A 6 0.62 1.85 5.04
C ILE A 6 0.44 3.03 6.00
N ARG A 7 1.49 3.82 6.18
CA ARG A 7 1.41 5.08 6.93
C ARG A 7 0.50 6.08 6.24
N LYS A 8 -0.38 6.72 7.00
CA LYS A 8 -1.33 7.73 6.53
C LYS A 8 -0.65 8.88 5.80
N ALA A 9 0.46 9.39 6.34
CA ALA A 9 1.25 10.44 5.67
C ALA A 9 1.72 10.06 4.25
N ILE A 10 1.97 8.77 4.00
CA ILE A 10 2.34 8.26 2.67
C ILE A 10 1.10 8.16 1.79
N ILE A 11 -0.04 7.70 2.34
CA ILE A 11 -1.32 7.68 1.62
C ILE A 11 -1.66 9.10 1.14
N ASP A 12 -1.70 10.07 2.04
CA ASP A 12 -2.03 11.46 1.74
C ASP A 12 -1.13 12.04 0.65
N LYS A 13 0.18 11.73 0.71
CA LYS A 13 1.15 12.16 -0.30
C LYS A 13 0.87 11.58 -1.68
N HIS A 14 0.50 10.30 -1.77
CA HIS A 14 0.26 9.62 -3.04
C HIS A 14 -1.09 9.98 -3.69
N PHE A 15 -2.10 10.21 -2.85
CA PHE A 15 -3.41 10.68 -3.31
C PHE A 15 -3.44 12.18 -3.60
N GLY A 16 -2.58 12.97 -2.95
CA GLY A 16 -2.55 14.43 -3.11
C GLY A 16 -3.73 15.14 -2.43
N LYS A 17 -4.50 14.41 -1.62
CA LYS A 17 -5.58 14.89 -0.76
C LYS A 17 -5.41 14.19 0.60
N ILE A 18 -5.74 14.90 1.67
CA ILE A 18 -5.85 14.33 3.01
C ILE A 18 -7.27 13.82 3.17
N TYR A 19 -7.42 12.52 3.42
CA TYR A 19 -8.72 11.90 3.70
C TYR A 19 -8.92 11.75 5.20
N SER A 20 -10.17 11.88 5.65
CA SER A 20 -10.54 11.35 6.96
C SER A 20 -10.56 9.82 6.94
N GLU A 21 -10.51 9.19 8.11
CA GLU A 21 -10.62 7.73 8.23
C GLU A 21 -11.93 7.22 7.61
N GLU A 22 -13.05 7.91 7.87
CA GLU A 22 -14.37 7.57 7.32
C GLU A 22 -14.41 7.70 5.79
N GLU A 23 -13.89 8.81 5.24
CA GLU A 23 -13.83 8.99 3.78
C GLU A 23 -12.96 7.92 3.11
N PHE A 24 -11.84 7.55 3.74
CA PHE A 24 -10.94 6.53 3.20
C PHE A 24 -11.56 5.13 3.29
N ALA A 25 -12.24 4.81 4.40
CA ALA A 25 -12.95 3.55 4.57
C ALA A 25 -14.09 3.40 3.54
N GLU A 26 -14.87 4.46 3.30
CA GLU A 26 -15.92 4.47 2.28
C GLU A 26 -15.33 4.26 0.88
N LEU A 27 -14.21 4.94 0.56
CA LEU A 27 -13.52 4.76 -0.72
C LEU A 27 -12.96 3.33 -0.89
N CYS A 28 -12.40 2.74 0.17
CA CYS A 28 -11.99 1.34 0.16
C CYS A 28 -13.18 0.43 -0.12
N PHE A 29 -14.31 0.64 0.57
CA PHE A 29 -15.52 -0.16 0.41
C PHE A 29 -16.08 -0.09 -1.02
N ASP A 30 -16.19 1.12 -1.59
CA ASP A 30 -16.66 1.34 -2.96
C ASP A 30 -15.78 0.64 -4.00
N TYR A 31 -14.47 0.56 -3.73
CA TYR A 31 -13.52 -0.14 -4.58
C TYR A 31 -13.50 -1.66 -4.35
N GLY A 32 -14.10 -2.16 -3.26
CA GLY A 32 -14.13 -3.58 -2.88
C GLY A 32 -12.95 -4.02 -2.01
N LEU A 33 -12.39 -3.11 -1.22
CA LEU A 33 -11.36 -3.34 -0.20
C LEU A 33 -11.94 -3.07 1.19
N GLU A 34 -11.22 -3.51 2.21
CA GLU A 34 -11.61 -3.31 3.61
C GLU A 34 -10.47 -2.63 4.38
N LEU A 35 -10.81 -1.55 5.10
CA LEU A 35 -9.92 -0.95 6.09
C LEU A 35 -10.13 -1.69 7.42
N ASP A 36 -9.18 -2.55 7.79
CA ASP A 36 -9.30 -3.49 8.91
C ASP A 36 -8.98 -2.82 10.25
N GLU A 37 -7.80 -2.22 10.39
CA GLU A 37 -7.37 -1.57 11.63
C GLU A 37 -6.55 -0.31 11.33
N VAL A 38 -6.79 0.75 12.10
CA VAL A 38 -5.89 1.91 12.19
C VAL A 38 -5.05 1.75 13.45
N THR A 39 -3.72 1.68 13.28
CA THR A 39 -2.75 1.46 14.36
C THR A 39 -1.67 2.53 14.34
N SER A 40 -0.89 2.69 15.41
CA SER A 40 0.38 3.43 15.39
C SER A 40 1.48 2.56 16.00
N GLU A 41 2.76 2.86 15.76
CA GLU A 41 3.86 2.12 16.40
C GLU A 41 3.77 2.18 17.93
N ARG A 42 3.32 3.34 18.45
CA ARG A 42 3.01 3.53 19.86
C ARG A 42 1.92 2.57 20.35
N ILE A 43 0.76 2.55 19.69
CA ILE A 43 -0.39 1.71 20.08
C ILE A 43 -0.05 0.21 19.95
N ALA A 44 0.74 -0.17 18.94
CA ALA A 44 1.17 -1.55 18.74
C ALA A 44 2.07 -2.03 19.89
N VAL A 45 3.04 -1.21 20.30
CA VAL A 45 3.97 -1.56 21.39
C VAL A 45 3.33 -1.44 22.77
N GLU A 46 2.40 -0.51 22.98
CA GLU A 46 1.58 -0.45 24.19
C GLU A 46 0.78 -1.74 24.39
N LYS A 47 0.15 -2.26 23.32
CA LYS A 47 -0.59 -3.53 23.37
C LYS A 47 0.30 -4.75 23.67
N GLU A 48 1.55 -4.77 23.20
CA GLU A 48 2.44 -5.94 23.35
C GLU A 48 3.35 -5.91 24.59
N ARG A 49 3.84 -4.73 24.99
CA ARG A 49 4.92 -4.58 25.99
C ARG A 49 4.61 -3.58 27.11
N GLY A 50 3.44 -2.93 27.07
CA GLY A 50 2.97 -1.98 28.08
C GLY A 50 3.52 -0.55 27.90
N GLU A 51 2.86 0.42 28.55
CA GLU A 51 3.04 1.88 28.35
C GLU A 51 4.47 2.40 28.45
N LYS A 52 5.32 1.80 29.31
CA LYS A 52 6.71 2.26 29.52
C LYS A 52 7.65 1.98 28.34
N ALA A 53 7.26 1.12 27.39
CA ALA A 53 8.07 0.81 26.21
C ALA A 53 7.77 1.74 25.02
N ALA A 54 6.77 2.63 25.14
CA ALA A 54 6.25 3.43 24.04
C ALA A 54 6.55 4.94 24.12
N GLU A 55 7.28 5.38 25.14
CA GLU A 55 7.59 6.81 25.38
C GLU A 55 8.37 7.48 24.23
N ASP A 56 9.21 6.74 23.50
CA ASP A 56 10.03 7.24 22.39
C ASP A 56 9.54 6.80 20.99
N LEU A 57 8.33 6.24 20.88
CA LEU A 57 7.82 5.68 19.63
C LEU A 57 6.99 6.66 18.81
N CYS A 58 7.05 6.49 17.49
CA CYS A 58 6.34 7.32 16.53
C CYS A 58 4.83 7.08 16.61
N ASP A 59 4.05 8.15 16.74
CA ASP A 59 2.58 8.08 16.77
C ASP A 59 1.96 8.22 15.36
N GLU A 60 2.73 7.91 14.32
CA GLU A 60 2.24 7.92 12.94
C GLU A 60 1.16 6.86 12.74
N GLU A 61 -0.02 7.30 12.27
CA GLU A 61 -1.14 6.43 11.92
C GLU A 61 -0.75 5.51 10.74
N VAL A 62 -1.01 4.22 10.90
CA VAL A 62 -0.78 3.12 9.96
C VAL A 62 -2.12 2.45 9.70
N TYR A 63 -2.56 2.50 8.44
CA TYR A 63 -3.81 1.93 7.97
C TYR A 63 -3.54 0.52 7.45
N LYS A 64 -4.21 -0.47 8.04
CA LYS A 64 -4.18 -1.86 7.58
C LYS A 64 -5.33 -2.09 6.62
N ILE A 65 -5.00 -2.42 5.38
CA ILE A 65 -5.97 -2.61 4.30
C ILE A 65 -5.93 -4.07 3.86
N GLU A 66 -7.09 -4.73 3.88
CA GLU A 66 -7.24 -6.09 3.39
C GLU A 66 -7.51 -6.08 1.88
N LEU A 67 -6.73 -6.88 1.15
CA LEU A 67 -6.73 -6.93 -0.31
C LEU A 67 -7.19 -8.31 -0.81
N PRO A 68 -7.81 -8.39 -1.99
CA PRO A 68 -8.14 -9.67 -2.59
C PRO A 68 -6.87 -10.36 -3.09
N ALA A 69 -6.78 -11.68 -2.86
CA ALA A 69 -5.57 -12.46 -3.12
C ALA A 69 -5.13 -12.52 -4.59
N ASN A 70 -6.01 -12.15 -5.52
CA ASN A 70 -5.77 -12.16 -6.97
C ASN A 70 -5.26 -10.81 -7.52
N ARG A 71 -5.15 -9.75 -6.71
CA ARG A 71 -4.73 -8.40 -7.15
C ARG A 71 -3.33 -8.06 -6.67
N TYR A 72 -2.33 -8.60 -7.36
CA TYR A 72 -0.91 -8.38 -7.03
C TYR A 72 -0.45 -6.94 -7.21
N ASP A 73 -1.11 -6.17 -8.09
CA ASP A 73 -0.80 -4.77 -8.33
C ASP A 73 -1.19 -3.85 -7.16
N LEU A 74 -1.96 -4.34 -6.18
CA LEU A 74 -2.36 -3.57 -5.00
C LEU A 74 -1.43 -3.74 -3.80
N LEU A 75 -0.41 -4.62 -3.88
CA LEU A 75 0.47 -4.97 -2.76
C LEU A 75 1.42 -3.83 -2.33
N ALA A 76 1.45 -2.71 -3.07
CA ALA A 76 2.27 -1.55 -2.79
C ALA A 76 1.44 -0.26 -2.94
N ILE A 77 1.82 0.80 -2.21
CA ILE A 77 1.09 2.07 -2.20
C ILE A 77 1.02 2.73 -3.59
N GLU A 78 2.06 2.57 -4.40
CA GLU A 78 2.11 3.10 -5.77
C GLU A 78 1.06 2.45 -6.66
N GLY A 79 0.83 1.16 -6.46
CA GLY A 79 -0.17 0.41 -7.20
C GLY A 79 -1.58 0.67 -6.70
N LEU A 80 -1.77 0.67 -5.38
CA LEU A 80 -3.05 0.98 -4.74
C LEU A 80 -3.53 2.39 -5.09
N SER A 81 -2.70 3.41 -4.84
CA SER A 81 -3.06 4.81 -5.13
C SER A 81 -3.36 5.01 -6.61
N ARG A 82 -2.58 4.42 -7.51
CA ARG A 82 -2.85 4.50 -8.95
C ARG A 82 -4.17 3.84 -9.32
N ALA A 83 -4.46 2.65 -8.80
CA ALA A 83 -5.70 1.94 -9.10
C ALA A 83 -6.93 2.71 -8.59
N MET A 84 -6.88 3.24 -7.37
CA MET A 84 -7.98 4.01 -6.78
C MET A 84 -8.18 5.36 -7.49
N ARG A 85 -7.10 6.04 -7.89
CA ARG A 85 -7.21 7.30 -8.66
C ARG A 85 -7.72 7.11 -10.08
N ILE A 86 -7.45 5.96 -10.71
CA ILE A 86 -8.09 5.57 -11.98
C ILE A 86 -9.58 5.30 -11.76
N PHE A 87 -9.96 4.61 -10.68
CA PHE A 87 -11.35 4.37 -10.32
C PHE A 87 -12.14 5.67 -10.10
N LEU A 88 -11.54 6.65 -9.45
CA LEU A 88 -12.08 8.00 -9.26
C LEU A 88 -12.07 8.88 -10.54
N ASN A 89 -11.56 8.36 -11.66
CA ASN A 89 -11.36 9.09 -12.92
C ASN A 89 -10.45 10.33 -12.81
N GLU A 90 -9.57 10.39 -11.81
CA GLU A 90 -8.62 11.49 -11.65
C GLU A 90 -7.45 11.40 -12.63
N ILE A 91 -7.04 10.18 -12.95
CA ILE A 91 -5.93 9.91 -13.87
C ILE A 91 -6.34 8.87 -14.91
N PRO A 92 -5.81 8.95 -16.15
CA PRO A 92 -6.03 7.92 -17.15
C PRO A 92 -5.27 6.64 -16.80
N GLN A 93 -5.73 5.51 -17.34
CA GLN A 93 -5.00 4.25 -17.24
C GLN A 93 -3.59 4.39 -17.86
N PRO A 94 -2.52 4.02 -17.12
CA PRO A 94 -1.16 4.09 -17.65
C PRO A 94 -0.97 3.09 -18.78
N LYS A 95 -0.14 3.47 -19.76
CA LYS A 95 0.36 2.57 -20.80
C LYS A 95 1.76 2.11 -20.42
N TYR A 96 1.94 0.80 -20.30
CA TYR A 96 3.25 0.20 -20.03
C TYR A 96 3.88 -0.24 -21.34
N GLU A 97 5.03 0.34 -21.66
CA GLU A 97 5.80 0.02 -22.85
C GLU A 97 7.21 -0.42 -22.45
N ILE A 98 7.80 -1.31 -23.23
CA ILE A 98 9.19 -1.75 -22.98
C ILE A 98 10.10 -0.62 -23.42
N ALA A 99 10.81 -0.02 -22.46
CA ALA A 99 11.81 0.99 -22.77
C ALA A 99 12.96 0.40 -23.61
N SER A 100 13.31 1.08 -24.69
CA SER A 100 14.52 0.78 -25.45
C SER A 100 15.74 1.18 -24.63
N VAL A 101 16.48 0.19 -24.12
CA VAL A 101 17.76 0.40 -23.44
C VAL A 101 18.93 0.27 -24.41
N SER A 102 19.93 1.14 -24.28
CA SER A 102 21.13 1.14 -25.12
C SER A 102 22.01 -0.10 -24.94
N LYS A 103 21.98 -0.69 -23.74
CA LYS A 103 22.71 -1.92 -23.39
C LYS A 103 21.74 -2.94 -22.80
N LYS A 104 21.64 -4.10 -23.43
CA LYS A 104 20.86 -5.25 -22.93
C LYS A 104 21.81 -6.21 -22.24
N GLU A 105 21.48 -6.58 -21.00
CA GLU A 105 22.18 -7.65 -20.30
C GLU A 105 21.64 -9.02 -20.73
N ARG A 106 22.49 -10.03 -20.80
CA ARG A 106 22.12 -11.38 -21.27
C ARG A 106 22.12 -12.35 -20.10
N LEU A 107 20.96 -12.92 -19.80
CA LEU A 107 20.83 -14.06 -18.88
C LEU A 107 21.09 -15.35 -19.67
N ILE A 108 22.05 -16.16 -19.23
CA ILE A 108 22.35 -17.47 -19.81
C ILE A 108 21.90 -18.52 -18.79
N VAL A 109 20.83 -19.26 -19.11
CA VAL A 109 20.38 -20.39 -18.29
C VAL A 109 21.24 -21.59 -18.67
N LEU A 110 22.05 -22.09 -17.72
CA LEU A 110 22.90 -23.26 -17.93
C LEU A 110 22.05 -24.55 -17.79
N PRO A 111 22.43 -25.65 -18.46
CA PRO A 111 21.61 -26.87 -18.53
C PRO A 111 21.45 -27.71 -17.26
N GLU A 112 21.76 -27.23 -16.05
CA GLU A 112 21.83 -28.11 -14.87
C GLU A 112 20.80 -27.78 -13.78
N THR A 113 19.70 -28.53 -13.82
CA THR A 113 19.02 -29.13 -12.65
C THR A 113 17.94 -30.10 -13.17
N GLU A 114 18.34 -31.36 -13.42
CA GLU A 114 17.45 -32.54 -13.29
C GLU A 114 17.47 -33.01 -11.84
#